data_AF-A0A853IF34-F1
#
_entry.id   AF-A0A853IF34-F1
#
_cell.length_a   1.000
_cell.length_b   1.000
_cell.length_c   1.000
_cell.angle_alpha   90.00
_cell.angle_beta   90.00
_cell.angle_gamma   90.00
#
_symmetry.space_group_name_H-M   'P 1'
#
loop_
_entity.id
_entity.type
_entity.pdbx_description
1 polymer ?
#
loop_
_entity_poly.entity_id
_entity_poly.type
_entity_poly.pdbx_seq_one_letter_code
_entity_poly.pdbx_strand_id
1 'polypeptide(L)'
;WWAPEVGEQVIVLSPSGELANGFVLPAVYQNKHPAPSHDPDESVWQFKNHARFSYHRGNDELTIELTGEGNTKLVSPQGVHIVGDVFVDGNIEATGDITDHTRSMQRDRDIYNGHGHDVPGHGTAVPTGNKQ
;
A
#
# COMPACT_ATOMS: atom_id res chain seq x y z
N TRP A 1 7.13 6.61 -16.40
CA TRP A 1 7.10 6.37 -17.86
C TRP A 1 5.84 5.59 -18.17
N TRP A 2 5.07 6.02 -19.15
CA TRP A 2 3.81 5.40 -19.57
C TRP A 2 3.80 5.35 -21.09
N ALA A 3 4.29 4.25 -21.66
CA ALA A 3 4.23 4.04 -23.09
C ALA A 3 2.79 3.69 -23.52
N PRO A 4 2.34 4.13 -24.69
CA PRO A 4 1.08 3.67 -25.26
C PRO A 4 1.09 2.15 -25.51
N GLU A 5 -0.08 1.53 -25.38
CA GLU A 5 -0.28 0.12 -25.74
C GLU A 5 -0.74 -0.03 -27.20
N VAL A 6 -0.42 -1.18 -27.81
CA VAL A 6 -0.93 -1.52 -29.13
C VAL A 6 -2.46 -1.61 -29.08
N GLY A 7 -3.11 -0.82 -29.94
CA GLY A 7 -4.56 -0.75 -30.03
C GLY A 7 -5.18 0.50 -29.39
N GLU A 8 -4.40 1.28 -28.63
CA GLU A 8 -4.85 2.57 -28.11
C GLU A 8 -5.02 3.61 -29.22
N GLN A 9 -6.11 4.39 -29.13
CA GLN A 9 -6.37 5.48 -30.05
C GLN A 9 -5.55 6.72 -29.63
N VAL A 10 -4.88 7.33 -30.61
CA VAL A 10 -3.95 8.46 -30.39
C VAL A 10 -4.12 9.53 -31.45
N ILE A 11 -3.55 10.71 -31.20
CA ILE A 11 -3.41 11.81 -32.17
C ILE A 11 -1.97 11.84 -32.67
N VAL A 12 -1.75 12.00 -33.97
CA VAL A 12 -0.42 12.25 -34.54
C VAL A 12 -0.31 13.74 -34.88
N LEU A 13 0.70 14.39 -34.31
CA LEU A 13 1.01 15.78 -34.55
C LEU A 13 2.21 15.86 -35.50
N SER A 14 1.99 16.44 -36.67
CA SER A 14 3.00 16.53 -37.74
C SER A 14 3.29 18.00 -38.03
N PRO A 15 4.39 18.56 -37.49
CA PRO A 15 4.82 19.92 -37.81
C PRO A 15 4.93 20.11 -39.31
N SER A 16 4.28 21.15 -39.84
CA SER A 16 4.20 21.43 -41.28
C SER A 16 3.61 20.30 -42.14
N GLY A 17 2.89 19.35 -41.54
CA GLY A 17 2.35 18.19 -42.24
C GLY A 17 3.38 17.09 -42.56
N GLU A 18 4.62 17.20 -42.07
CA GLU A 18 5.66 16.20 -42.30
C GLU A 18 5.53 15.04 -41.30
N LEU A 19 5.01 13.91 -41.76
CA LEU A 19 4.79 12.71 -40.94
C LEU A 19 6.10 12.05 -40.50
N ALA A 20 7.18 12.18 -41.26
CA ALA A 20 8.48 11.65 -40.86
C ALA A 20 9.02 12.30 -39.57
N ASN A 21 8.56 13.51 -39.26
CA ASN A 21 8.86 14.24 -38.04
C ASN A 21 7.67 14.27 -37.06
N GLY A 22 6.67 13.42 -37.28
CA GLY A 22 5.48 13.35 -36.46
C GLY A 22 5.77 12.78 -35.07
N PHE A 23 5.00 13.21 -34.08
CA PHE A 23 5.00 12.62 -32.74
C PHE A 23 3.58 12.31 -32.28
N VAL A 24 3.49 11.33 -31.39
CA VAL A 24 2.22 10.79 -30.90
C VAL A 24 1.82 11.51 -29.63
N LEU A 25 0.56 11.92 -29.54
CA LEU A 25 -0.10 12.40 -28.32
C LEU A 25 -1.14 11.35 -27.86
N PRO A 26 -0.80 10.52 -26.87
CA PRO A 26 -1.72 9.58 -26.24
C PRO A 26 -2.58 10.27 -25.15
N ALA A 27 -3.78 9.78 -24.81
CA ALA A 27 -4.60 8.77 -25.48
C ALA A 27 -6.07 9.25 -25.51
N VAL A 28 -6.85 8.72 -26.45
CA VAL A 28 -8.27 9.03 -26.62
C VAL A 28 -9.09 7.79 -26.28
N TYR A 29 -10.16 7.94 -25.50
CA TYR A 29 -11.05 6.83 -25.17
C TYR A 29 -11.75 6.26 -26.41
N GLN A 30 -11.92 4.95 -26.44
CA GLN A 30 -12.61 4.22 -27.51
C GLN A 30 -13.40 3.04 -26.91
N ASN A 31 -14.30 2.43 -27.70
CA ASN A 31 -15.12 1.31 -27.19
C ASN A 31 -14.30 0.14 -26.60
N LYS A 32 -13.09 -0.12 -27.11
CA LYS A 32 -12.19 -1.15 -26.56
C LYS A 32 -11.38 -0.69 -25.33
N HIS A 33 -11.22 0.62 -25.14
CA HIS A 33 -10.52 1.25 -24.02
C HIS A 33 -11.39 2.41 -23.48
N PRO A 34 -12.51 2.09 -22.81
CA PRO A 34 -13.42 3.10 -22.28
C PRO A 34 -12.78 3.88 -21.13
N ALA A 35 -13.43 4.97 -20.73
CA ALA A 35 -13.04 5.69 -19.52
C ALA A 35 -13.11 4.77 -18.29
N PRO A 36 -12.12 4.85 -17.37
CA PRO A 36 -12.08 4.00 -16.18
C PRO A 36 -13.18 4.36 -15.16
N SER A 37 -13.74 5.56 -15.25
CA SER A 37 -14.87 6.01 -14.43
C SER A 37 -15.77 6.97 -15.23
N HIS A 38 -17.04 7.01 -14.84
CA HIS A 38 -18.03 7.99 -15.31
C HIS A 38 -18.50 8.90 -14.16
N ASP A 39 -17.96 8.69 -12.96
CA ASP A 39 -18.24 9.52 -11.81
C ASP A 39 -17.49 10.85 -11.96
N PRO A 40 -18.19 12.00 -12.01
CA PRO A 40 -17.52 13.28 -12.14
C PRO A 40 -16.62 13.60 -10.94
N ASP A 41 -16.90 13.04 -9.76
CA ASP A 41 -16.19 13.28 -8.50
C ASP A 41 -14.96 12.37 -8.30
N GLU A 42 -14.75 11.39 -9.17
CA GLU A 42 -13.65 10.43 -9.07
C GLU A 42 -12.51 10.76 -10.05
N SER A 43 -11.30 10.87 -9.52
CA SER A 43 -10.07 10.89 -10.32
C SER A 43 -9.41 9.52 -10.26
N VAL A 44 -9.30 8.81 -11.38
CA VAL A 44 -8.85 7.40 -11.41
C VAL A 44 -7.67 7.19 -12.35
N TRP A 45 -6.64 6.52 -11.86
CA TRP A 45 -5.63 5.84 -12.67
C TRP A 45 -5.80 4.33 -12.54
N GLN A 46 -6.13 3.66 -13.64
CA GLN A 46 -6.41 2.22 -13.66
C GLN A 46 -5.41 1.49 -14.56
N PHE A 47 -4.85 0.39 -14.06
CA PHE A 47 -3.98 -0.51 -14.79
C PHE A 47 -4.78 -1.62 -15.47
N LYS A 48 -4.17 -2.29 -16.44
CA LYS A 48 -4.79 -3.37 -17.23
C LYS A 48 -5.32 -4.55 -16.39
N ASN A 49 -4.70 -4.82 -15.25
CA ASN A 49 -5.15 -5.85 -14.30
C ASN A 49 -6.25 -5.34 -13.34
N HIS A 50 -6.82 -4.17 -13.59
CA HIS A 50 -7.82 -3.49 -12.76
C HIS A 50 -7.31 -2.96 -11.41
N ALA A 51 -6.01 -3.04 -11.12
CA ALA A 51 -5.44 -2.26 -10.01
C ALA A 51 -5.70 -0.76 -10.24
N ARG A 52 -6.00 -0.01 -9.19
CA ARG A 52 -6.40 1.40 -9.28
C ARG A 52 -5.79 2.25 -8.19
N PHE A 53 -5.51 3.50 -8.57
CA PHE A 53 -5.25 4.62 -7.68
C PHE A 53 -6.37 5.63 -7.94
N SER A 54 -7.20 5.90 -6.94
CA SER A 54 -8.37 6.77 -7.10
C SER A 54 -8.54 7.74 -5.95
N TYR A 55 -8.98 8.96 -6.26
CA TYR A 55 -9.40 9.95 -5.27
C TYR A 55 -10.82 10.39 -5.56
N HIS A 56 -11.69 10.34 -4.57
CA HIS A 56 -13.10 10.71 -4.67
C HIS A 56 -13.38 11.97 -3.84
N ARG A 57 -13.72 13.08 -4.50
CA ARG A 57 -13.87 14.39 -3.84
C ARG A 57 -15.20 14.57 -3.10
N GLY A 58 -16.19 13.71 -3.34
CA GLY A 58 -17.49 13.79 -2.66
C GLY A 58 -17.43 13.31 -1.20
N ASN A 59 -16.43 12.50 -0.85
CA ASN A 59 -16.21 11.94 0.50
C ASN A 59 -14.76 12.09 0.98
N ASP A 60 -13.93 12.83 0.24
CA ASP A 60 -12.50 13.07 0.50
C ASP A 60 -11.66 11.79 0.67
N GLU A 61 -11.98 10.72 -0.07
CA GLU A 61 -11.34 9.42 0.07
C GLU A 61 -10.25 9.17 -0.98
N LEU A 62 -9.06 8.76 -0.52
CA LEU A 62 -7.98 8.23 -1.36
C LEU A 62 -7.95 6.70 -1.22
N THR A 63 -8.04 6.00 -2.35
CA THR A 63 -7.98 4.53 -2.41
C THR A 63 -6.84 4.07 -3.32
N ILE A 64 -6.02 3.15 -2.82
CA ILE A 64 -5.05 2.39 -3.62
C ILE A 64 -5.44 0.92 -3.50
N GLU A 65 -5.95 0.35 -4.59
CA GLU A 65 -6.50 -1.00 -4.61
C GLU A 65 -5.73 -1.85 -5.62
N LEU A 66 -5.19 -2.97 -5.14
CA LEU A 66 -4.50 -3.96 -5.97
C LEU A 66 -5.37 -5.20 -6.13
N THR A 67 -5.26 -5.87 -7.27
CA THR A 67 -6.02 -7.07 -7.59
C THR A 67 -5.13 -8.32 -7.57
N GLY A 68 -5.72 -9.49 -7.31
CA GLY A 68 -5.02 -10.78 -7.35
C GLY A 68 -3.88 -10.87 -6.34
N GLU A 69 -2.69 -11.24 -6.80
CA GLU A 69 -1.46 -11.36 -5.99
C GLU A 69 -0.68 -10.04 -5.86
N GLY A 70 -1.36 -8.90 -6.00
CA GLY A 70 -0.73 -7.57 -5.89
C GLY A 70 -0.06 -7.36 -4.53
N ASN A 71 1.09 -6.70 -4.52
CA ASN A 71 1.80 -6.30 -3.30
C ASN A 71 2.13 -4.81 -3.31
N THR A 72 2.26 -4.22 -2.12
CA THR A 72 2.67 -2.83 -1.92
C THR A 72 4.01 -2.80 -1.20
N LYS A 73 4.98 -2.06 -1.74
CA LYS A 73 6.28 -1.83 -1.09
C LYS A 73 6.56 -0.34 -1.04
N LEU A 74 6.69 0.20 0.18
CA LEU A 74 7.13 1.57 0.42
C LEU A 74 8.62 1.55 0.79
N VAL A 75 9.45 2.21 -0.02
CA VAL A 75 10.90 2.33 0.22
C VAL A 75 11.21 3.78 0.58
N SER A 76 11.25 4.07 1.87
CA SER A 76 11.52 5.39 2.42
C SER A 76 12.68 5.31 3.42
N PRO A 77 13.93 5.63 3.02
CA PRO A 77 15.10 5.47 3.89
C PRO A 77 15.04 6.24 5.21
N GLN A 78 14.25 7.31 5.27
CA GLN A 78 14.03 8.13 6.47
C GLN A 78 12.73 7.78 7.22
N GLY A 79 12.10 6.66 6.88
CA GLY A 79 10.85 6.21 7.48
C GLY A 79 9.59 6.77 6.83
N VAL A 80 8.45 6.40 7.41
CA VAL A 80 7.11 6.84 7.03
C VAL A 80 6.46 7.46 8.26
N HIS A 81 5.97 8.69 8.14
CA HIS A 81 5.23 9.38 9.20
C HIS A 81 3.74 9.36 8.87
N ILE A 82 2.94 8.78 9.76
CA ILE A 82 1.48 8.64 9.60
C ILE A 82 0.81 9.41 10.75
N VAL A 83 -0.09 10.33 10.41
CA VAL A 83 -0.85 11.11 11.40
C VAL A 83 -2.30 10.64 11.37
N GLY A 84 -2.80 10.20 12.51
CA GLY A 84 -4.11 9.58 12.67
C GLY A 84 -4.03 8.12 13.10
N ASP A 85 -5.18 7.50 13.29
CA ASP A 85 -5.28 6.08 13.64
C ASP A 85 -4.86 5.20 12.46
N VAL A 86 -4.19 4.09 12.76
CA VAL A 86 -3.79 3.08 11.78
C VAL A 86 -4.57 1.80 12.05
N PHE A 87 -5.41 1.41 11.09
CA PHE A 87 -6.16 0.15 11.12
C PHE A 87 -5.41 -0.90 10.29
N VAL A 88 -5.10 -2.05 10.90
CA VAL A 88 -4.39 -3.16 10.24
C VAL A 88 -5.19 -4.44 10.42
N ASP A 89 -5.81 -4.90 9.34
CA ASP A 89 -6.50 -6.18 9.28
C ASP A 89 -5.52 -7.29 8.89
N GLY A 90 -4.62 -7.63 9.82
CA GLY A 90 -3.59 -8.62 9.62
C GLY A 90 -2.51 -8.58 10.70
N ASN A 91 -1.44 -9.34 10.47
CA ASN A 91 -0.30 -9.36 11.39
C ASN A 91 0.63 -8.17 11.12
N ILE A 92 1.21 -7.63 12.19
CA ILE A 92 2.30 -6.65 12.11
C ILE A 92 3.60 -7.38 12.43
N GLU A 93 4.54 -7.37 11.48
CA GLU A 93 5.91 -7.83 11.68
C GLU A 93 6.86 -6.64 11.64
N ALA A 94 7.61 -6.44 12.72
CA ALA A 94 8.64 -5.42 12.83
C ALA A 94 9.98 -6.09 13.12
N THR A 95 10.99 -5.82 12.30
CA THR A 95 12.36 -6.29 12.53
C THR A 95 13.11 -5.45 13.56
N GLY A 96 12.65 -4.21 13.78
CA GLY A 96 13.04 -3.36 14.90
C GLY A 96 12.10 -3.49 16.09
N ASP A 97 12.35 -2.68 17.12
CA ASP A 97 11.49 -2.65 18.31
C ASP A 97 10.19 -1.87 18.05
N ILE A 98 9.10 -2.26 18.71
CA ILE A 98 7.81 -1.55 18.67
C ILE A 98 7.67 -0.80 19.98
N THR A 99 7.50 0.53 19.90
CA THR A 99 7.37 1.41 21.07
C THR A 99 6.04 2.14 21.02
N ASP A 100 5.27 2.06 22.11
CA ASP A 100 4.05 2.83 22.29
C ASP A 100 4.30 4.08 23.15
N HIS A 101 3.25 4.72 23.64
CA HIS A 101 3.37 5.89 24.52
C HIS A 101 4.13 5.62 25.83
N THR A 102 4.07 4.39 26.34
CA THR A 102 4.58 4.01 27.65
C THR A 102 5.99 3.44 27.56
N ARG A 103 6.21 2.43 26.71
CA ARG A 103 7.49 1.73 26.56
C ARG A 103 7.51 0.84 25.31
N SER A 104 8.61 0.10 25.14
CA SER A 104 8.76 -0.82 24.03
C SER A 104 8.47 -2.26 24.39
N MET A 105 8.11 -3.06 23.39
CA MET A 105 7.91 -4.49 23.55
C MET A 105 9.17 -5.19 24.06
N GLN A 106 10.38 -4.71 23.72
CA GLN A 106 11.61 -5.23 24.34
C GLN A 106 11.66 -4.96 25.85
N ARG A 107 11.29 -3.76 26.30
CA ARG A 107 11.26 -3.46 27.74
C ARG A 107 10.23 -4.31 28.48
N ASP A 108 9.09 -4.59 27.87
CA ASP A 108 8.11 -5.51 28.45
C ASP A 108 8.70 -6.92 28.58
N ARG A 109 9.37 -7.44 27.55
CA ARG A 109 10.08 -8.72 27.62
C ARG A 109 11.12 -8.75 28.73
N ASP A 110 11.87 -7.67 28.94
CA ASP A 110 12.89 -7.63 29.99
C ASP A 110 12.28 -7.72 31.40
N ILE A 111 11.11 -7.13 31.62
CA ILE A 111 10.38 -7.17 32.90
C ILE A 111 9.73 -8.55 33.12
N TYR A 112 9.07 -9.08 32.08
CA TYR A 112 8.20 -10.25 32.23
C TYR A 112 8.87 -11.57 31.83
N ASN A 113 9.83 -11.62 30.92
CA ASN A 113 10.46 -12.91 30.57
C ASN A 113 11.42 -13.41 31.64
N GLY A 114 11.91 -12.51 32.51
CA GLY A 114 12.77 -12.85 33.64
C GLY A 114 12.06 -12.99 34.99
N HIS A 115 10.73 -12.86 35.05
CA HIS A 115 10.04 -12.87 36.34
C HIS A 115 9.93 -14.28 36.93
N GLY A 116 10.13 -14.38 38.25
CA GLY A 116 9.88 -15.58 39.03
C GLY A 116 8.59 -15.45 39.84
N HIS A 117 7.98 -16.58 40.18
CA HIS A 117 6.89 -16.63 41.16
C HIS A 117 7.42 -17.23 42.46
N ASP A 118 7.43 -16.45 43.54
CA ASP A 118 7.67 -16.95 44.90
C ASP A 118 6.32 -17.17 45.59
N VAL A 119 5.88 -18.43 45.63
CA VAL A 119 4.67 -18.84 46.32
C VAL A 119 5.05 -19.72 47.51
N PRO A 120 4.76 -19.29 48.75
CA PRO A 120 5.09 -20.07 49.94
C PRO A 120 4.49 -21.48 49.86
N GLY A 121 5.34 -22.51 49.91
CA GLY A 121 4.92 -23.92 49.86
C GLY A 121 4.93 -24.57 48.46
N HIS A 122 5.27 -23.84 47.39
CA HIS A 122 5.39 -24.37 46.04
C HIS A 122 6.74 -23.98 45.40
N GLY A 123 7.35 -24.90 44.65
CA GLY A 123 8.58 -24.63 43.91
C GLY A 123 8.34 -23.67 42.73
N THR A 124 9.38 -22.95 42.31
CA THR A 124 9.36 -22.08 41.12
C THR A 124 8.83 -22.85 39.92
N ALA A 125 7.80 -22.31 39.25
CA ALA A 125 7.25 -22.92 38.05
C ALA A 125 8.34 -23.03 36.96
N VAL A 126 8.56 -24.26 36.46
CA VAL A 126 9.41 -24.50 35.29
C VAL A 126 8.52 -24.36 34.05
N PRO A 127 8.81 -23.45 33.10
CA PRO A 127 8.03 -23.33 31.88
C PRO A 127 8.03 -24.66 31.13
N THR A 128 6.86 -25.25 30.89
CA THR A 128 6.74 -26.43 30.03
C THR A 128 6.98 -25.98 28.59
N GLY A 129 8.14 -26.30 28.04
CA GLY A 129 8.52 -25.89 26.69
C GLY A 129 7.50 -26.29 25.62
N ASN A 130 7.40 -25.44 24.58
CA ASN A 130 6.80 -25.62 23.26
C ASN A 130 5.63 -26.62 23.14
N LYS A 131 4.55 -26.41 23.88
CA LYS A 131 3.23 -26.91 23.49
C LYS A 131 2.16 -25.86 23.79
N GLN A 132 2.00 -24.91 22.88
CA GLN A 132 0.71 -24.33 22.52
C GLN A 132 0.71 -24.13 21.00
#